data_AF-A0AAV6T905-F1
#
_entry.id   AF-A0AAV6T905-F1
#
_cell.length_a   1.000
_cell.length_b   1.000
_cell.length_c   1.000
_cell.angle_alpha   90.00
_cell.angle_beta   90.00
_cell.angle_gamma   90.00
#
_symmetry.space_group_name_H-M   'P 1'
#
loop_
_entity.id
_entity.type
_entity.pdbx_description
1 polymer ?
#
loop_
_entity_poly.entity_id
_entity_poly.type
_entity_poly.pdbx_seq_one_letter_code
_entity_poly.pdbx_strand_id
1 'polypeptide(L)'
;MERDYRPAHRGRRRLIVFLGVCAIILLVIIVAVLLVVVIKDNETNQLEKSFLTRCEAFEGYNCEEIWIIFKNAFVQKDPCKVPMEAYDLLFTAVPTKPSCNRMMFWTKTKDFVHDFTGKKDCFVTLENMMLGSVLDGLTWCGKENSDEIFTSGCPGWTDCENNAVRSFWNKASTEFADAACGDVSAMLNGSIATPYAPTSIFASIEVKRFTSPRVRSLTVVLVTEEKDVTNCTNASLKNLQNDLDKGIKYSCKEVAESQLQECSNNPEKPCGTCW
;
A
#
# COMPACT_ATOMS: atom_id res chain seq x y z
N MET A 1 -33.17 55.24 -65.03
CA MET A 1 -33.92 54.68 -63.90
C MET A 1 -33.07 53.57 -63.30
N GLU A 2 -32.68 53.73 -62.04
CA GLU A 2 -31.61 53.01 -61.33
C GLU A 2 -31.56 51.49 -61.50
N ARG A 3 -30.32 50.97 -61.61
CA ARG A 3 -29.98 49.61 -61.16
C ARG A 3 -29.64 49.66 -59.66
N ASP A 4 -30.47 49.01 -58.87
CA ASP A 4 -30.30 48.74 -57.44
C ASP A 4 -29.01 47.95 -57.17
N TYR A 5 -28.06 48.55 -56.45
CA TYR A 5 -26.83 47.90 -55.98
C TYR A 5 -26.97 47.56 -54.50
N ARG A 6 -27.32 46.30 -54.20
CA ARG A 6 -27.27 45.77 -52.83
C ARG A 6 -25.84 45.39 -52.45
N PRO A 7 -25.26 45.93 -51.36
CA PRO A 7 -23.87 45.65 -51.03
C PRO A 7 -23.72 44.28 -50.34
N ALA A 8 -22.81 43.46 -50.87
CA ALA A 8 -22.38 42.14 -50.37
C ALA A 8 -21.59 42.20 -49.03
N HIS A 9 -21.85 43.20 -48.18
CA HIS A 9 -21.00 43.53 -47.03
C HIS A 9 -21.37 42.75 -45.75
N ARG A 10 -22.56 42.13 -45.72
CA ARG A 10 -23.09 41.43 -44.53
C ARG A 10 -22.54 40.01 -44.36
N GLY A 11 -22.27 39.31 -45.47
CA GLY A 11 -21.74 37.92 -45.45
C GLY A 11 -20.29 37.84 -45.01
N ARG A 12 -19.45 38.78 -45.47
CA ARG A 12 -18.01 38.83 -45.15
C ARG A 12 -17.74 39.09 -43.67
N ARG A 13 -18.55 39.96 -43.03
CA ARG A 13 -18.44 40.27 -41.59
C ARG A 13 -18.82 39.06 -40.72
N ARG A 14 -19.87 38.33 -41.09
CA ARG A 14 -20.27 37.09 -40.41
C ARG A 14 -19.22 35.98 -40.56
N LEU A 15 -18.62 35.87 -41.74
CA LEU A 15 -17.55 34.90 -41.98
C LEU A 15 -16.29 35.20 -41.16
N ILE A 16 -15.89 36.47 -41.04
CA ILE A 16 -14.73 36.88 -40.22
C ILE A 16 -14.99 36.60 -38.73
N VAL A 17 -16.19 36.92 -38.23
CA VAL A 17 -16.58 36.62 -36.85
C VAL A 17 -16.58 35.11 -36.60
N PHE A 18 -17.11 34.32 -37.54
CA PHE A 18 -17.12 32.86 -37.44
C PHE A 18 -15.69 32.27 -37.40
N LEU A 19 -14.81 32.74 -38.29
CA LEU A 19 -13.39 32.32 -38.31
C LEU A 19 -12.66 32.70 -37.01
N GLY A 20 -12.93 33.89 -36.46
CA GLY A 20 -12.37 34.31 -35.17
C GLY A 20 -12.84 33.44 -34.00
N VAL A 21 -14.13 33.10 -33.97
CA VAL A 21 -14.70 32.18 -32.96
C VAL A 21 -14.09 30.78 -33.10
N CYS A 22 -13.96 30.25 -34.32
CA CYS A 22 -13.31 28.96 -34.57
C CYS A 22 -11.85 28.94 -34.10
N ALA A 23 -11.09 30.02 -34.35
CA ALA A 23 -9.71 30.13 -33.91
C ALA A 23 -9.58 30.15 -32.38
N ILE A 24 -10.49 30.84 -31.68
CA ILE A 24 -10.53 30.86 -30.21
C ILE A 24 -10.87 29.47 -29.66
N ILE A 25 -11.86 28.79 -30.24
CA ILE A 25 -12.23 27.43 -29.83
C ILE A 25 -11.04 26.46 -30.02
N LEU A 26 -10.34 26.54 -31.16
CA LEU A 26 -9.14 25.76 -31.42
C LEU A 26 -8.04 26.03 -30.39
N LEU A 27 -7.79 27.30 -30.05
CA LEU A 27 -6.81 27.68 -29.02
C LEU A 27 -7.18 27.10 -27.65
N VAL A 28 -8.45 27.18 -27.25
CA VAL A 28 -8.93 26.61 -25.98
C VAL A 28 -8.74 25.10 -25.95
N ILE A 29 -9.04 24.40 -27.05
CA ILE A 29 -8.82 22.95 -27.16
C ILE A 29 -7.34 22.62 -27.03
N ILE A 30 -6.46 23.35 -27.73
CA ILE A 30 -5.01 23.14 -27.67
C ILE A 30 -4.51 23.35 -26.23
N VAL A 31 -4.91 24.44 -25.58
CA VAL A 31 -4.51 24.72 -24.19
C VAL A 31 -5.02 23.64 -23.23
N ALA A 32 -6.27 23.18 -23.39
CA ALA A 32 -6.82 22.10 -22.57
C ALA A 32 -6.07 20.78 -22.77
N VAL A 33 -5.74 20.42 -24.02
CA VAL A 33 -4.94 19.22 -24.33
C VAL A 33 -3.54 19.33 -23.72
N LEU A 34 -2.88 20.48 -23.87
CA LEU A 34 -1.55 20.71 -23.29
C LEU A 34 -1.57 20.63 -21.76
N LEU A 35 -2.57 21.22 -21.11
CA LEU A 35 -2.75 21.11 -19.66
C LEU A 35 -2.93 19.66 -19.21
N VAL A 36 -3.76 18.89 -19.91
CA VAL A 36 -3.96 17.46 -19.62
C VAL A 36 -2.67 16.67 -19.79
N VAL A 37 -1.90 16.91 -20.86
CA VAL A 37 -0.61 16.25 -21.08
C VAL A 37 0.39 16.58 -19.97
N VAL A 38 0.52 17.85 -19.59
CA VAL A 38 1.47 18.29 -18.54
C VAL A 38 1.11 17.70 -17.17
N ILE A 39 -0.18 17.67 -16.81
CA ILE A 39 -0.63 17.09 -15.53
C ILE A 39 -0.34 15.58 -15.50
N LYS A 40 -0.65 14.86 -16.60
CA LYS A 40 -0.43 13.41 -16.69
C LYS A 40 1.03 13.00 -16.65
N ASP A 41 1.88 13.73 -17.36
CA ASP A 41 3.33 13.51 -17.33
C ASP A 41 3.88 13.70 -15.92
N ASN A 42 3.39 14.71 -15.19
CA ASN A 42 3.77 14.95 -13.80
C ASN A 42 3.36 13.82 -12.84
N GLU A 43 2.18 13.19 -12.99
CA GLU A 43 1.74 12.10 -12.09
C GLU A 43 2.48 10.77 -12.33
N THR A 44 2.70 10.38 -13.59
CA THR A 44 3.44 9.15 -13.95
C THR A 44 4.90 9.25 -13.48
N ASN A 45 5.53 10.40 -13.72
CA ASN A 45 6.90 10.67 -13.27
C ASN A 45 7.03 10.69 -11.74
N GLN A 46 5.95 10.96 -10.99
CA GLN A 46 6.00 10.99 -9.53
C GLN A 46 6.06 9.61 -8.89
N LEU A 47 5.31 8.62 -9.41
CA LEU A 47 5.37 7.26 -8.85
C LEU A 47 6.75 6.64 -9.09
N GLU A 48 7.25 6.72 -10.32
CA GLU A 48 8.57 6.22 -10.70
C GLU A 48 9.67 6.87 -9.88
N LYS A 49 9.68 8.21 -9.81
CA LYS A 49 10.64 8.95 -9.00
C LYS A 49 10.59 8.56 -7.53
N SER A 50 9.38 8.45 -6.96
CA SER A 50 9.21 8.06 -5.55
C SER A 50 9.72 6.64 -5.30
N PHE A 51 9.43 5.71 -6.22
CA PHE A 51 9.91 4.34 -6.17
C PHE A 51 11.43 4.28 -6.19
N LEU A 52 12.06 4.90 -7.21
CA LEU A 52 13.50 4.88 -7.39
C LEU A 52 14.23 5.53 -6.21
N THR A 53 13.78 6.72 -5.78
CA THR A 53 14.38 7.41 -4.62
C THR A 53 14.32 6.59 -3.35
N ARG A 54 13.19 5.92 -3.06
CA ARG A 54 13.07 5.05 -1.87
C ARG A 54 13.87 3.76 -2.01
N CYS A 55 13.93 3.20 -3.22
CA CYS A 55 14.68 1.98 -3.50
C CYS A 55 16.18 2.19 -3.31
N GLU A 56 16.72 3.33 -3.74
CA GLU A 56 18.13 3.69 -3.61
C GLU A 56 18.61 3.81 -2.16
N ALA A 57 17.68 3.92 -1.19
CA ALA A 57 18.01 3.84 0.24
C ALA A 57 18.41 2.43 0.69
N PHE A 58 18.20 1.40 -0.14
CA PHE A 58 18.57 0.02 0.14
C PHE A 58 19.76 -0.40 -0.71
N GLU A 59 20.85 -0.81 -0.06
CA GLU A 59 22.05 -1.30 -0.76
C GLU A 59 21.82 -2.67 -1.42
N GLY A 60 22.47 -2.89 -2.57
CA GLY A 60 22.51 -4.20 -3.24
C GLY A 60 21.32 -4.48 -4.18
N TYR A 61 20.49 -3.49 -4.48
CA TYR A 61 19.36 -3.63 -5.40
C TYR A 61 19.56 -2.84 -6.70
N ASN A 62 19.19 -3.44 -7.83
CA ASN A 62 19.11 -2.75 -9.11
C ASN A 62 17.73 -2.08 -9.25
N CYS A 63 17.61 -0.86 -8.75
CA CYS A 63 16.32 -0.18 -8.63
C CYS A 63 15.58 0.03 -9.95
N GLU A 64 16.31 0.31 -11.03
CA GLU A 64 15.74 0.45 -12.38
C GLU A 64 15.13 -0.87 -12.88
N GLU A 65 15.84 -1.98 -12.67
CA GLU A 65 15.34 -3.30 -13.06
C GLU A 65 14.13 -3.72 -12.23
N ILE A 66 14.16 -3.50 -10.92
CA ILE A 66 13.05 -3.81 -10.02
C ILE A 66 11.82 -2.94 -10.36
N TRP A 67 12.02 -1.66 -10.69
CA TRP A 67 10.95 -0.78 -11.15
C TRP A 67 10.28 -1.31 -12.43
N ILE A 68 11.07 -1.74 -13.42
CA ILE A 68 10.54 -2.34 -14.65
C ILE A 68 9.70 -3.59 -14.33
N ILE A 69 10.19 -4.47 -13.46
CA ILE A 69 9.46 -5.68 -13.05
C ILE A 69 8.16 -5.31 -12.32
N PHE A 70 8.21 -4.37 -11.38
CA PHE A 70 7.05 -3.88 -10.65
C PHE A 70 5.99 -3.28 -11.60
N LYS A 71 6.40 -2.42 -12.53
CA LYS A 71 5.53 -1.78 -13.52
C LYS A 71 4.79 -2.80 -14.38
N ASN A 72 5.52 -3.83 -14.85
CA ASN A 72 4.96 -4.88 -15.71
C ASN A 72 3.86 -5.72 -15.03
N ALA A 73 3.78 -5.70 -13.69
CA ALA A 73 2.74 -6.40 -12.96
C ALA A 73 1.33 -5.80 -13.17
N PHE A 74 1.21 -4.52 -13.56
CA PHE A 74 -0.11 -3.85 -13.64
C PHE A 74 -0.33 -3.00 -14.90
N VAL A 75 0.72 -2.56 -15.60
CA VAL A 75 0.58 -1.79 -16.85
C VAL A 75 -0.10 -2.61 -17.94
N GLN A 76 -0.90 -1.94 -18.78
CA GLN A 76 -1.78 -2.55 -19.80
C GLN A 76 -2.81 -3.57 -19.27
N LYS A 77 -3.02 -3.67 -17.95
CA LYS A 77 -4.02 -4.56 -17.35
C LYS A 77 -5.27 -3.79 -16.93
N ASP A 78 -6.42 -4.47 -16.96
CA ASP A 78 -7.64 -3.99 -16.32
C ASP A 78 -7.35 -3.76 -14.81
N PRO A 79 -7.64 -2.57 -14.26
CA PRO A 79 -7.29 -2.21 -12.88
C PRO A 79 -7.99 -3.08 -11.82
N CYS A 80 -9.00 -3.87 -12.20
CA CYS A 80 -9.68 -4.84 -11.35
C CYS A 80 -9.37 -6.32 -11.68
N LYS A 81 -8.42 -6.57 -12.60
CA LYS A 81 -7.98 -7.93 -12.98
C LYS A 81 -6.46 -8.08 -12.90
N VAL A 82 -5.87 -7.55 -11.84
CA VAL A 82 -4.47 -7.74 -11.47
C VAL A 82 -4.43 -8.73 -10.29
N PRO A 83 -4.23 -10.03 -10.53
CA PRO A 83 -4.18 -11.01 -9.44
C PRO A 83 -2.84 -10.93 -8.69
N MET A 84 -2.74 -11.58 -7.52
CA MET A 84 -1.50 -11.59 -6.71
C MET A 84 -0.28 -12.11 -7.46
N GLU A 85 -0.48 -13.15 -8.29
CA GLU A 85 0.54 -13.83 -9.08
C GLU A 85 1.20 -12.89 -10.11
N ALA A 86 0.54 -11.78 -10.46
CA ALA A 86 1.15 -10.76 -11.30
C ALA A 86 2.43 -10.16 -10.69
N TYR A 87 2.59 -10.25 -9.37
CA TYR A 87 3.76 -9.78 -8.63
C TYR A 87 4.79 -10.89 -8.32
N ASP A 88 4.61 -12.13 -8.79
CA ASP A 88 5.53 -13.23 -8.48
C ASP A 88 6.96 -12.96 -8.95
N LEU A 89 7.13 -12.38 -10.14
CA LEU A 89 8.45 -12.00 -10.66
C LEU A 89 9.12 -10.93 -9.80
N LEU A 90 8.34 -10.00 -9.24
CA LEU A 90 8.86 -8.95 -8.36
C LEU A 90 9.43 -9.55 -7.08
N PHE A 91 8.72 -10.47 -6.44
CA PHE A 91 9.18 -11.15 -5.23
C PHE A 91 10.24 -12.23 -5.50
N THR A 92 10.37 -12.69 -6.75
CA THR A 92 11.53 -13.49 -7.18
C THR A 92 12.79 -12.62 -7.30
N ALA A 93 12.66 -11.40 -7.84
CA ALA A 93 13.77 -10.46 -7.97
C ALA A 93 14.19 -9.83 -6.63
N VAL A 94 13.24 -9.66 -5.72
CA VAL A 94 13.47 -9.13 -4.36
C VAL A 94 12.91 -10.11 -3.31
N PRO A 95 13.61 -11.24 -3.05
CA PRO A 95 13.15 -12.23 -2.09
C PRO A 95 13.07 -11.65 -0.67
N THR A 96 11.98 -11.96 0.03
CA THR A 96 11.83 -11.53 1.43
C THR A 96 12.76 -12.33 2.33
N LYS A 97 13.67 -11.63 3.01
CA LYS A 97 14.62 -12.27 3.94
C LYS A 97 14.01 -12.41 5.34
N PRO A 98 14.18 -13.57 6.00
CA PRO A 98 13.71 -13.77 7.36
C PRO A 98 14.49 -12.93 8.37
N SER A 99 13.77 -12.30 9.30
CA SER A 99 14.34 -11.63 10.48
C SER A 99 13.91 -12.34 11.76
N CYS A 100 14.36 -13.59 11.95
CA CYS A 100 13.85 -14.48 13.00
C CYS A 100 13.86 -13.83 14.38
N ASN A 101 12.81 -14.11 15.17
CA ASN A 101 12.56 -13.54 16.50
C ASN A 101 12.25 -12.02 16.53
N ARG A 102 12.26 -11.35 15.38
CA ARG A 102 12.04 -9.89 15.26
C ARG A 102 10.89 -9.51 14.34
N MET A 103 10.26 -10.46 13.65
CA MET A 103 9.18 -10.14 12.71
C MET A 103 7.91 -9.74 13.47
N MET A 104 7.38 -8.57 13.12
CA MET A 104 6.18 -8.00 13.73
C MET A 104 5.11 -7.74 12.69
N PHE A 105 3.96 -8.37 12.91
CA PHE A 105 2.74 -8.17 12.16
C PHE A 105 1.88 -7.14 12.87
N TRP A 106 0.88 -6.60 12.19
CA TRP A 106 0.01 -5.60 12.79
C TRP A 106 -1.37 -5.57 12.12
N THR A 107 -2.38 -5.12 12.86
CA THR A 107 -3.71 -4.87 12.31
C THR A 107 -4.33 -3.67 12.98
N LYS A 108 -4.72 -2.69 12.16
CA LYS A 108 -5.33 -1.42 12.60
C LYS A 108 -4.48 -0.63 13.62
N THR A 109 -3.16 -0.79 13.54
CA THR A 109 -2.14 -0.15 14.40
C THR A 109 -0.96 0.38 13.60
N LYS A 110 -1.12 0.61 12.28
CA LYS A 110 -0.05 0.98 11.34
C LYS A 110 0.84 2.12 11.85
N ASP A 111 0.22 3.27 12.10
CA ASP A 111 0.95 4.49 12.46
C ASP A 111 1.73 4.28 13.77
N PHE A 112 1.10 3.58 14.71
CA PHE A 112 1.68 3.26 16.00
C PHE A 112 2.88 2.30 15.89
N VAL A 113 2.74 1.19 15.15
CA VAL A 113 3.83 0.21 15.01
C VAL A 113 4.99 0.79 14.19
N HIS A 114 4.73 1.65 13.21
CA HIS A 114 5.76 2.35 12.44
C HIS A 114 6.52 3.37 13.30
N ASP A 115 5.83 4.13 14.16
CA ASP A 115 6.50 5.00 15.14
C ASP A 115 7.36 4.20 16.13
N PHE A 116 6.82 3.09 16.65
CA PHE A 116 7.53 2.23 17.60
C PHE A 116 8.82 1.62 17.00
N THR A 117 8.71 1.02 15.81
CA THR A 117 9.84 0.40 15.11
C THR A 117 10.83 1.42 14.53
N GLY A 118 10.36 2.62 14.16
CA GLY A 118 11.23 3.71 13.72
C GLY A 118 12.08 4.30 14.84
N LYS A 119 11.58 4.31 16.08
CA LYS A 119 12.32 4.77 17.26
C LYS A 119 13.21 3.68 17.88
N LYS A 120 12.88 2.41 17.65
CA LYS A 120 13.55 1.29 18.32
C LYS A 120 13.75 0.12 17.36
N ASP A 121 15.01 -0.25 17.13
CA ASP A 121 15.42 -1.38 16.27
C ASP A 121 15.16 -2.75 16.94
N CYS A 122 13.94 -2.97 17.39
CA CYS A 122 13.52 -4.21 18.03
C CYS A 122 12.91 -5.19 17.03
N PHE A 123 12.00 -4.68 16.22
CA PHE A 123 11.16 -5.46 15.35
C PHE A 123 11.19 -4.91 13.93
N VAL A 124 10.87 -5.79 12.99
CA VAL A 124 10.80 -5.49 11.57
C VAL A 124 9.40 -5.83 11.11
N THR A 125 8.65 -4.84 10.61
CA THR A 125 7.37 -5.04 9.92
C THR A 125 7.61 -5.26 8.42
N LEU A 126 6.54 -5.60 7.70
CA LEU A 126 6.58 -5.68 6.24
C LEU A 126 7.07 -4.37 5.61
N GLU A 127 6.66 -3.22 6.14
CA GLU A 127 7.02 -1.89 5.62
C GLU A 127 8.45 -1.45 5.98
N ASN A 128 9.16 -2.21 6.82
CA ASN A 128 10.60 -2.06 6.99
C ASN A 128 11.40 -2.87 5.94
N MET A 129 10.78 -3.85 5.28
CA MET A 129 11.40 -4.60 4.18
C MET A 129 11.41 -3.77 2.90
N MET A 130 12.37 -4.03 2.01
CA MET A 130 12.63 -3.22 0.81
C MET A 130 11.34 -2.87 0.02
N LEU A 131 10.60 -3.87 -0.49
CA LEU A 131 9.39 -3.60 -1.28
C LEU A 131 8.28 -2.94 -0.48
N GLY A 132 8.13 -3.33 0.80
CA GLY A 132 7.14 -2.74 1.69
C GLY A 132 7.43 -1.25 1.92
N SER A 133 8.68 -0.90 2.22
CA SER A 133 9.13 0.48 2.44
C SER A 133 8.98 1.35 1.19
N VAL A 134 9.41 0.83 0.04
CA VAL A 134 9.35 1.56 -1.23
C VAL A 134 7.90 1.90 -1.60
N LEU A 135 6.98 0.95 -1.43
CA LEU A 135 5.59 1.08 -1.87
C LEU A 135 4.64 1.55 -0.76
N ASP A 136 5.13 1.80 0.45
CA ASP A 136 4.27 2.19 1.56
C ASP A 136 3.55 3.52 1.30
N GLY A 137 2.23 3.51 1.49
CA GLY A 137 1.36 4.66 1.26
C GLY A 137 1.20 5.09 -0.21
N LEU A 138 1.76 4.35 -1.17
CA LEU A 138 1.61 4.66 -2.59
C LEU A 138 0.35 4.00 -3.17
N THR A 139 -0.16 4.56 -4.26
CA THR A 139 -1.30 4.03 -5.01
C THR A 139 -0.95 3.99 -6.49
N TRP A 140 -1.31 2.90 -7.16
CA TRP A 140 -1.04 2.70 -8.58
C TRP A 140 -2.06 1.77 -9.21
N CYS A 141 -2.33 1.98 -10.49
CA CYS A 141 -3.05 1.05 -11.34
C CYS A 141 -2.72 1.29 -12.82
N GLY A 142 -3.03 0.30 -13.65
CA GLY A 142 -2.95 0.42 -15.10
C GLY A 142 -4.33 0.55 -15.72
N LYS A 143 -4.36 0.50 -17.05
CA LYS A 143 -5.58 0.41 -17.83
C LYS A 143 -5.36 -0.51 -19.01
N GLU A 144 -6.37 -1.30 -19.36
CA GLU A 144 -6.31 -2.18 -20.52
C GLU A 144 -5.98 -1.38 -21.80
N ASN A 145 -5.04 -1.91 -22.60
CA ASN A 145 -4.54 -1.26 -23.84
C ASN A 145 -3.91 0.13 -23.63
N SER A 146 -3.32 0.39 -22.46
CA SER A 146 -2.65 1.65 -22.15
C SER A 146 -1.33 1.41 -21.42
N ASP A 147 -0.27 2.09 -21.88
CA ASP A 147 1.03 2.15 -21.21
C ASP A 147 1.07 3.17 -20.07
N GLU A 148 0.04 4.03 -19.96
CA GLU A 148 -0.06 5.01 -18.87
C GLU A 148 -0.19 4.33 -17.49
N ILE A 149 0.45 4.94 -16.50
CA ILE A 149 0.30 4.61 -15.08
C ILE A 149 -0.61 5.64 -14.44
N PHE A 150 -1.54 5.19 -13.61
CA PHE A 150 -2.45 6.06 -12.87
C PHE A 150 -2.14 5.96 -11.37
N THR A 151 -2.02 7.10 -10.70
CA THR A 151 -1.91 7.21 -9.23
C THR A 151 -3.20 7.77 -8.60
N SER A 152 -4.14 8.20 -9.44
CA SER A 152 -5.46 8.70 -9.09
C SER A 152 -6.53 7.90 -9.86
N GLY A 153 -7.75 7.83 -9.30
CA GLY A 153 -8.86 7.08 -9.93
C GLY A 153 -8.67 5.56 -9.96
N CYS A 154 -7.74 5.02 -9.17
CA CYS A 154 -7.55 3.58 -9.01
C CYS A 154 -8.61 2.95 -8.09
N PRO A 155 -8.99 1.69 -8.34
CA PRO A 155 -9.92 0.98 -7.46
C PRO A 155 -9.38 0.87 -6.03
N GLY A 156 -10.21 1.23 -5.07
CA GLY A 156 -9.94 1.07 -3.65
C GLY A 156 -10.10 -0.38 -3.18
N TRP A 157 -9.85 -0.59 -1.87
CA TRP A 157 -9.83 -1.92 -1.25
C TRP A 157 -11.11 -2.74 -1.46
N THR A 158 -12.26 -2.07 -1.47
CA THR A 158 -13.61 -2.65 -1.56
C THR A 158 -14.19 -2.64 -2.97
N ASP A 159 -13.57 -1.95 -3.93
CA ASP A 159 -14.15 -1.76 -5.27
C ASP A 159 -14.04 -3.05 -6.10
N CYS A 160 -12.93 -3.78 -5.95
CA CYS A 160 -12.73 -5.10 -6.54
C CYS A 160 -11.60 -5.85 -5.84
N GLU A 161 -11.68 -7.19 -5.86
CA GLU A 161 -10.74 -8.05 -5.12
C GLU A 161 -9.33 -8.06 -5.69
N ASN A 162 -9.22 -8.07 -7.03
CA ASN A 162 -7.96 -8.19 -7.75
C ASN A 162 -7.50 -6.85 -8.33
N ASN A 163 -7.48 -5.80 -7.49
CA ASN A 163 -6.85 -4.54 -7.86
C ASN A 163 -5.34 -4.56 -7.56
N ALA A 164 -4.57 -3.75 -8.29
CA ALA A 164 -3.11 -3.79 -8.26
C ALA A 164 -2.51 -3.60 -6.86
N VAL A 165 -3.00 -2.62 -6.10
CA VAL A 165 -2.50 -2.32 -4.75
C VAL A 165 -2.87 -3.43 -3.77
N ARG A 166 -4.12 -3.89 -3.75
CA ARG A 166 -4.58 -4.98 -2.89
C ARG A 166 -3.84 -6.29 -3.18
N SER A 167 -3.67 -6.62 -4.45
CA SER A 167 -2.93 -7.81 -4.87
C SER A 167 -1.46 -7.75 -4.49
N PHE A 168 -0.80 -6.59 -4.63
CA PHE A 168 0.56 -6.40 -4.14
C PHE A 168 0.65 -6.65 -2.63
N TRP A 169 -0.18 -6.00 -1.82
CA TRP A 169 -0.12 -6.17 -0.35
C TRP A 169 -0.45 -7.59 0.08
N ASN A 170 -1.41 -8.26 -0.57
CA ASN A 170 -1.69 -9.67 -0.31
C ASN A 170 -0.49 -10.58 -0.63
N LYS A 171 0.22 -10.30 -1.74
CA LYS A 171 1.45 -11.03 -2.10
C LYS A 171 2.61 -10.69 -1.15
N ALA A 172 2.78 -9.42 -0.78
CA ALA A 172 3.80 -8.98 0.16
C ALA A 172 3.62 -9.61 1.54
N SER A 173 2.39 -9.62 2.06
CA SER A 173 2.02 -10.30 3.30
C SER A 173 2.19 -11.82 3.22
N THR A 174 1.91 -12.41 2.04
CA THR A 174 2.21 -13.82 1.77
C THR A 174 3.69 -14.12 1.96
N GLU A 175 4.57 -13.39 1.27
CA GLU A 175 6.02 -13.62 1.32
C GLU A 175 6.62 -13.30 2.69
N PHE A 176 6.12 -12.27 3.37
CA PHE A 176 6.56 -11.91 4.72
C PHE A 176 6.13 -12.95 5.75
N ALA A 177 4.92 -13.48 5.66
CA ALA A 177 4.47 -14.55 6.55
C ALA A 177 5.17 -15.89 6.26
N ASP A 178 5.44 -16.22 5.00
CA ASP A 178 6.22 -17.40 4.62
C ASP A 178 7.68 -17.30 5.08
N ALA A 179 8.21 -16.07 5.21
CA ALA A 179 9.52 -15.81 5.78
C ALA A 179 9.56 -15.93 7.32
N ALA A 180 8.42 -15.88 8.00
CA ALA A 180 8.31 -15.89 9.46
C ALA A 180 9.09 -17.05 10.12
N CYS A 181 9.80 -16.76 11.21
CA CYS A 181 10.56 -17.76 11.95
C CYS A 181 10.87 -17.34 13.40
N GLY A 182 11.03 -18.34 14.26
CA GLY A 182 11.29 -18.15 15.69
C GLY A 182 10.06 -17.62 16.42
N ASP A 183 10.26 -16.68 17.33
CA ASP A 183 9.16 -15.99 18.02
C ASP A 183 8.69 -14.78 17.21
N VAL A 184 7.43 -14.74 16.83
CA VAL A 184 6.85 -13.60 16.11
C VAL A 184 5.89 -12.84 17.01
N SER A 185 5.73 -11.55 16.71
CA SER A 185 4.79 -10.68 17.43
C SER A 185 3.73 -10.14 16.50
N ALA A 186 2.54 -9.86 17.02
CA ALA A 186 1.51 -9.13 16.30
C ALA A 186 0.95 -8.02 17.18
N MET A 187 0.93 -6.79 16.67
CA MET A 187 0.39 -5.64 17.37
C MET A 187 -1.05 -5.37 16.90
N LEU A 188 -2.03 -5.57 17.77
CA LEU A 188 -3.46 -5.46 17.44
C LEU A 188 -4.11 -4.31 18.18
N ASN A 189 -5.07 -3.66 17.55
CA ASN A 189 -5.83 -2.57 18.17
C ASN A 189 -6.86 -3.12 19.18
N GLY A 190 -6.70 -2.78 20.46
CA GLY A 190 -7.62 -3.14 21.56
C GLY A 190 -8.79 -2.18 21.76
N SER A 191 -8.75 -1.00 21.13
CA SER A 191 -9.82 0.00 21.12
C SER A 191 -10.96 -0.34 20.16
N ILE A 192 -10.96 -1.53 19.54
CA ILE A 192 -12.01 -1.99 18.64
C ILE A 192 -12.64 -3.31 19.10
N ALA A 193 -13.91 -3.53 18.73
CA ALA A 193 -14.68 -4.70 19.18
C ALA A 193 -14.10 -6.04 18.68
N THR A 194 -13.45 -6.05 17.52
CA THR A 194 -12.91 -7.24 16.86
C THR A 194 -11.47 -6.99 16.41
N PRO A 195 -10.48 -7.11 17.32
CA PRO A 195 -9.06 -6.95 16.98
C PRO A 195 -8.60 -7.90 15.87
N TYR A 196 -9.10 -9.14 15.89
CA TYR A 196 -8.81 -10.15 14.88
C TYR A 196 -10.01 -10.38 13.95
N ALA A 197 -10.04 -9.66 12.83
CA ALA A 197 -11.12 -9.78 11.85
C ALA A 197 -10.80 -10.87 10.80
N PRO A 198 -11.69 -11.86 10.55
CA PRO A 198 -11.43 -12.95 9.59
C PRO A 198 -11.14 -12.48 8.15
N THR A 199 -11.63 -11.29 7.77
CA THR A 199 -11.43 -10.68 6.44
C THR A 199 -10.18 -9.81 6.34
N SER A 200 -9.43 -9.62 7.44
CA SER A 200 -8.15 -8.90 7.42
C SER A 200 -7.06 -9.71 6.73
N ILE A 201 -6.03 -9.04 6.20
CA ILE A 201 -4.85 -9.72 5.63
C ILE A 201 -4.18 -10.60 6.69
N PHE A 202 -4.03 -10.07 7.91
CA PHE A 202 -3.44 -10.81 9.03
C PHE A 202 -4.15 -12.14 9.28
N ALA A 203 -5.48 -12.15 9.34
CA ALA A 203 -6.24 -13.39 9.54
C ALA A 203 -6.30 -14.29 8.30
N SER A 204 -6.58 -13.70 7.14
CA SER A 204 -6.92 -14.46 5.94
C SER A 204 -5.70 -14.98 5.17
N ILE A 205 -4.53 -14.37 5.35
CA ILE A 205 -3.28 -14.66 4.64
C ILE A 205 -2.15 -14.99 5.61
N GLU A 206 -1.81 -14.08 6.53
CA GLU A 206 -0.54 -14.15 7.27
C GLU A 206 -0.55 -15.27 8.32
N VAL A 207 -1.55 -15.31 9.19
CA VAL A 207 -1.67 -16.33 10.25
C VAL A 207 -1.69 -17.74 9.69
N LYS A 208 -2.35 -17.95 8.55
CA LYS A 208 -2.45 -19.27 7.89
C LYS A 208 -1.12 -19.80 7.36
N ARG A 209 -0.11 -18.93 7.26
CA ARG A 209 1.24 -19.27 6.76
C ARG A 209 2.23 -19.52 7.88
N PHE A 210 1.88 -19.22 9.12
CA PHE A 210 2.72 -19.58 10.25
C PHE A 210 2.70 -21.09 10.43
N THR A 211 3.86 -21.71 10.27
CA THR A 211 4.01 -23.16 10.32
C THR A 211 4.99 -23.57 11.41
N SER A 212 4.61 -24.56 12.21
CA SER A 212 5.50 -25.19 13.19
C SER A 212 6.44 -26.19 12.49
N PRO A 213 7.72 -26.34 12.92
CA PRO A 213 8.40 -25.66 14.02
C PRO A 213 9.11 -24.36 13.60
N ARG A 214 8.94 -23.91 12.36
CA ARG A 214 9.64 -22.71 11.86
C ARG A 214 9.23 -21.48 12.66
N VAL A 215 7.95 -21.26 12.85
CA VAL A 215 7.39 -20.34 13.84
C VAL A 215 7.18 -21.11 15.15
N ARG A 216 7.77 -20.62 16.24
CA ARG A 216 7.74 -21.24 17.56
C ARG A 216 6.63 -20.66 18.43
N SER A 217 6.45 -19.35 18.38
CA SER A 217 5.42 -18.66 19.17
C SER A 217 4.89 -17.42 18.46
N LEU A 218 3.63 -17.08 18.76
CA LEU A 218 3.04 -15.79 18.46
C LEU A 218 2.72 -15.08 19.79
N THR A 219 3.27 -13.88 19.96
CA THR A 219 2.89 -12.95 21.03
C THR A 219 2.02 -11.83 20.47
N VAL A 220 0.76 -11.80 20.89
CA VAL A 220 -0.14 -10.68 20.63
C VAL A 220 0.14 -9.56 21.64
N VAL A 221 0.47 -8.38 21.13
CA VAL A 221 0.49 -7.12 21.87
C VAL A 221 -0.80 -6.38 21.53
N LEU A 222 -1.79 -6.49 22.42
CA LEU A 222 -3.07 -5.81 22.29
C LEU A 222 -2.93 -4.39 22.86
N VAL A 223 -2.87 -3.41 21.96
CA VAL A 223 -2.67 -2.00 22.31
C VAL A 223 -3.96 -1.42 22.86
N THR A 224 -3.93 -0.99 24.10
CA THR A 224 -5.07 -0.47 24.85
C THR A 224 -5.02 1.05 25.01
N GLU A 225 -6.17 1.69 24.98
CA GLU A 225 -6.36 3.12 25.28
C GLU A 225 -7.02 3.26 26.66
N GLU A 226 -7.08 4.47 27.24
CA GLU A 226 -7.67 4.67 28.58
C GLU A 226 -9.14 4.22 28.72
N LYS A 227 -9.85 4.06 27.60
CA LYS A 227 -11.22 3.55 27.53
C LYS A 227 -11.28 2.30 26.68
N ASP A 228 -10.72 1.21 27.20
CA ASP A 228 -10.64 -0.05 26.47
C ASP A 228 -12.00 -0.61 26.07
N VAL A 229 -12.11 -0.96 24.80
CA VAL A 229 -13.26 -1.67 24.24
C VAL A 229 -13.08 -3.18 24.44
N THR A 230 -11.84 -3.67 24.50
CA THR A 230 -11.59 -5.11 24.62
C THR A 230 -10.29 -5.50 25.32
N ASN A 231 -10.11 -6.81 25.51
CA ASN A 231 -8.99 -7.40 26.26
C ASN A 231 -8.58 -8.76 25.64
N CYS A 232 -7.55 -9.41 26.20
CA CYS A 232 -7.02 -10.68 25.70
C CYS A 232 -7.99 -11.86 25.76
N THR A 233 -9.13 -11.73 26.45
CA THR A 233 -10.19 -12.74 26.51
C THR A 233 -11.23 -12.60 25.40
N ASN A 234 -11.09 -11.59 24.52
CA ASN A 234 -11.99 -11.36 23.39
C ASN A 234 -12.15 -12.60 22.50
N ALA A 235 -13.39 -12.88 22.06
CA ALA A 235 -13.71 -14.04 21.24
C ALA A 235 -12.92 -14.10 19.92
N SER A 236 -12.60 -12.95 19.31
CA SER A 236 -11.80 -12.89 18.09
C SER A 236 -10.35 -13.34 18.32
N LEU A 237 -9.76 -13.07 19.50
CA LEU A 237 -8.42 -13.54 19.85
C LEU A 237 -8.41 -15.04 20.16
N LYS A 238 -9.53 -15.59 20.65
CA LYS A 238 -9.72 -17.04 20.73
C LYS A 238 -9.78 -17.67 19.33
N ASN A 239 -10.42 -17.00 18.37
CA ASN A 239 -10.42 -17.47 16.97
C ASN A 239 -9.01 -17.46 16.38
N LEU A 240 -8.22 -16.40 16.61
CA LEU A 240 -6.80 -16.37 16.24
C LEU A 240 -6.04 -17.58 16.82
N GLN A 241 -6.22 -17.87 18.11
CA GLN A 241 -5.58 -19.02 18.74
C GLN A 241 -5.98 -20.36 18.08
N ASN A 242 -7.23 -20.49 17.63
CA ASN A 242 -7.72 -21.69 16.94
C ASN A 242 -7.19 -21.79 15.50
N ASP A 243 -6.96 -20.66 14.84
CA ASP A 243 -6.48 -20.59 13.45
C ASP A 243 -4.96 -20.81 13.34
N LEU A 244 -4.21 -20.69 14.44
CA LEU A 244 -2.77 -20.97 14.47
C LEU A 244 -2.46 -22.45 14.26
N ASP A 245 -1.39 -22.71 13.50
CA ASP A 245 -0.88 -24.06 13.31
C ASP A 245 -0.52 -24.73 14.65
N LYS A 246 -0.80 -26.03 14.73
CA LYS A 246 -0.61 -26.81 15.95
C LYS A 246 0.88 -26.86 16.28
N GLY A 247 1.21 -26.48 17.51
CA GLY A 247 2.60 -26.45 18.00
C GLY A 247 3.19 -25.05 18.07
N ILE A 248 2.53 -24.04 17.49
CA ILE A 248 2.86 -22.64 17.76
C ILE A 248 2.30 -22.25 19.13
N LYS A 249 3.17 -21.74 20.02
CA LYS A 249 2.74 -21.24 21.32
C LYS A 249 2.06 -19.89 21.15
N TYR A 250 0.88 -19.72 21.74
CA TYR A 250 0.15 -18.47 21.73
C TYR A 250 0.29 -17.74 23.08
N SER A 251 0.50 -16.43 23.05
CA SER A 251 0.36 -15.56 24.22
C SER A 251 -0.26 -14.21 23.82
N CYS A 252 -0.91 -13.55 24.77
CA CYS A 252 -1.51 -12.23 24.58
C CYS A 252 -1.17 -11.34 25.77
N LYS A 253 -0.86 -10.08 25.49
CA LYS A 253 -0.51 -9.02 26.45
C LYS A 253 -1.33 -7.78 26.15
N GLU A 254 -2.11 -7.34 27.12
CA GLU A 254 -2.74 -6.01 27.10
C GLU A 254 -1.69 -4.98 27.50
N VAL A 255 -1.48 -3.97 26.66
CA VAL A 255 -0.44 -2.97 26.89
C VAL A 255 -0.96 -1.59 26.52
N ALA A 256 -0.96 -0.68 27.48
CA ALA A 256 -1.38 0.69 27.25
C ALA A 256 -0.48 1.35 26.19
N GLU A 257 -1.08 2.12 25.29
CA GLU A 257 -0.35 2.86 24.26
C GLU A 257 0.74 3.75 24.89
N SER A 258 0.42 4.43 25.99
CA SER A 258 1.36 5.27 26.75
C SER A 258 2.58 4.51 27.25
N GLN A 259 2.42 3.26 27.71
CA GLN A 259 3.54 2.41 28.14
C GLN A 259 4.46 2.07 26.96
N LEU A 260 3.89 1.77 25.80
CA LEU A 260 4.68 1.45 24.61
C LEU A 260 5.40 2.69 24.08
N GLN A 261 4.77 3.87 24.11
CA GLN A 261 5.39 5.16 23.78
C GLN A 261 6.56 5.50 24.71
N GLU A 262 6.38 5.30 26.02
CA GLU A 262 7.46 5.46 27.00
C GLU A 262 8.61 4.48 26.69
N CYS A 263 8.28 3.22 26.34
CA CYS A 263 9.28 2.22 25.99
C CYS A 263 10.07 2.57 24.72
N SER A 264 9.40 3.06 23.68
CA SER A 264 10.05 3.45 22.42
C SER A 264 10.95 4.67 22.59
N ASN A 265 10.61 5.58 23.51
CA ASN A 265 11.40 6.78 23.78
C ASN A 265 12.60 6.52 24.72
N ASN A 266 12.66 5.34 25.36
CA ASN A 266 13.78 4.95 26.21
C ASN A 266 14.72 3.97 25.47
N PRO A 267 15.86 4.43 24.93
CA PRO A 267 16.77 3.58 24.17
C PRO A 267 17.41 2.47 25.01
N GLU A 268 17.62 2.67 26.32
CA GLU A 268 18.25 1.69 27.21
C GLU A 268 17.31 0.55 27.61
N LYS A 269 15.99 0.74 27.51
CA LYS A 269 15.02 -0.28 27.89
C LYS A 269 15.03 -1.45 26.87
N PRO A 270 15.24 -2.71 27.29
CA PRO A 270 15.22 -3.84 26.36
C PRO A 270 13.84 -4.08 25.73
N CYS A 271 13.81 -4.47 24.46
CA CYS A 271 12.57 -4.69 23.69
C CYS A 271 11.59 -5.65 24.37
N GLY A 272 12.09 -6.77 24.91
CA GLY A 272 11.27 -7.80 25.57
C GLY A 272 10.65 -7.36 26.91
N THR A 273 10.92 -6.13 27.36
CA THR A 273 10.31 -5.53 28.57
C THR A 273 9.27 -4.47 28.25
N CYS A 274 8.98 -4.24 26.96
CA CYS A 274 7.90 -3.33 26.58
C CYS A 274 6.51 -3.94 26.85
N TRP A 275 6.40 -5.26 27.05
CA TRP A 275 5.17 -6.02 27.32
C TRP A 275 5.40 -7.33 28.09
#